data_AF-A0A2D5QR65-F1
#
_entry.id   AF-A0A2D5QR65-F1
#
_cell.length_a   1.000
_cell.length_b   1.000
_cell.length_c   1.000
_cell.angle_alpha   90.00
_cell.angle_beta   90.00
_cell.angle_gamma   90.00
#
_symmetry.space_group_name_H-M   'P 1'
#
loop_
_entity.id
_entity.type
_entity.pdbx_description
1 polymer ?
#
loop_
_entity_poly.entity_id
_entity_poly.type
_entity_poly.pdbx_seq_one_letter_code
_entity_poly.pdbx_strand_id
1 'polypeptide(L)'
;MEGTTTQWNDGVVNAYLSRLQSHVGRRFKAPASIDKRRLKKLSVKIYVRLKSIGKNVAQIKGKLRLKKSSGNKFFDDAALRALKAFTPEGGSKLPLPKSTKDKRAVLKKGFEFILNGKDMM
;
A
#
# COMPACT_ATOMS: atom_id res chain seq x y z
N MET A 1 19.93 -1.95 11.47
CA MET A 1 19.32 -2.67 10.32
C MET A 1 18.78 -1.63 9.36
N GLU A 2 19.54 -1.39 8.29
CA GLU A 2 19.25 -0.39 7.27
C GLU A 2 17.95 -0.76 6.53
N GLY A 3 16.92 0.05 6.75
CA GLY A 3 15.67 -0.08 6.01
C GLY A 3 15.93 0.37 4.58
N THR A 4 16.01 -0.58 3.65
CA THR A 4 16.00 -0.31 2.22
C THR A 4 14.60 0.20 1.84
N THR A 5 14.30 1.44 2.21
CA THR A 5 13.34 2.25 1.48
C THR A 5 13.77 2.13 0.03
N THR A 6 12.96 1.50 -0.82
CA THR A 6 13.26 1.47 -2.24
C THR A 6 13.29 2.93 -2.70
N GLN A 7 14.49 3.50 -2.80
CA GLN A 7 14.68 4.87 -3.25
C GLN A 7 14.37 4.87 -4.74
N TRP A 8 13.16 5.30 -5.05
CA TRP A 8 12.76 5.57 -6.43
C TRP A 8 13.36 6.92 -6.79
N ASN A 9 14.48 6.90 -7.52
CA ASN A 9 15.17 8.10 -8.01
C ASN A 9 14.37 8.90 -9.06
N ASP A 10 13.08 8.59 -9.27
CA ASP A 10 12.24 9.18 -10.32
C ASP A 10 10.97 9.77 -9.67
N GLY A 11 10.86 11.10 -9.65
CA GLY A 11 9.80 11.84 -8.93
C GLY A 11 8.37 11.43 -9.34
N VAL A 12 8.20 10.93 -10.57
CA VAL A 12 6.92 10.43 -11.09
C VAL A 12 6.46 9.16 -10.37
N VAL A 13 7.39 8.28 -10.00
CA VAL A 13 7.05 7.05 -9.26
C VAL A 13 6.64 7.40 -7.83
N ASN A 14 7.29 8.38 -7.19
CA ASN A 14 6.89 8.83 -5.86
C ASN A 14 5.49 9.47 -5.86
N ALA A 15 5.17 10.29 -6.86
CA ALA A 15 3.84 10.85 -7.03
C ALA A 15 2.78 9.75 -7.26
N TYR A 16 3.12 8.72 -8.04
CA TYR A 16 2.27 7.57 -8.24
C TYR A 16 2.02 6.77 -6.95
N LEU A 17 3.08 6.47 -6.20
CA LEU A 17 2.96 5.75 -4.92
C LEU A 17 2.11 6.54 -3.91
N SER A 18 2.24 7.87 -3.89
CA SER A 18 1.42 8.74 -3.05
C SER A 18 -0.06 8.64 -3.43
N ARG A 19 -0.39 8.66 -4.73
CA ARG A 19 -1.78 8.45 -5.19
C ARG A 19 -2.31 7.08 -4.78
N LEU A 20 -1.50 6.04 -4.93
CA LEU A 20 -1.89 4.69 -4.50
C LEU A 20 -2.13 4.61 -2.99
N GLN A 21 -1.27 5.25 -2.18
CA GLN A 21 -1.47 5.34 -0.74
C GLN A 21 -2.80 6.02 -0.41
N SER A 22 -3.18 7.08 -1.13
CA SER A 22 -4.52 7.69 -0.97
C SER A 22 -5.66 6.72 -1.34
N HIS A 23 -5.52 5.94 -2.42
CA HIS A 23 -6.54 4.95 -2.82
C HIS A 23 -6.71 3.86 -1.76
N VAL A 24 -5.60 3.35 -1.21
CA VAL A 24 -5.64 2.34 -0.15
C VAL A 24 -6.14 2.95 1.16
N GLY A 25 -5.71 4.18 1.48
CA GLY A 25 -6.14 4.89 2.68
C GLY A 25 -7.65 5.11 2.73
N ARG A 26 -8.30 5.40 1.60
CA ARG A 26 -9.77 5.46 1.51
C ARG A 26 -10.48 4.13 1.84
N ARG A 27 -9.78 3.01 1.72
CA ARG A 27 -10.30 1.67 2.09
C ARG A 27 -9.93 1.28 3.52
N PHE A 28 -8.99 1.97 4.12
CA PHE A 28 -8.60 1.72 5.50
C PHE A 28 -9.71 2.20 6.44
N LYS A 29 -10.11 1.32 7.36
CA LYS A 29 -11.01 1.65 8.45
C LYS A 29 -10.29 1.37 9.75
N ALA A 30 -10.01 2.42 10.52
CA ALA A 30 -9.38 2.29 11.82
C ALA A 30 -10.29 1.44 12.74
N PRO A 31 -9.76 0.41 13.42
CA PRO A 31 -10.53 -0.34 14.40
C PRO A 31 -11.00 0.56 15.55
N ALA A 32 -12.27 0.47 15.92
CA ALA A 32 -12.86 1.28 17.00
C ALA A 32 -12.22 1.02 18.38
N SER A 33 -11.56 -0.14 18.55
CA SER A 33 -10.83 -0.52 19.76
C SER A 33 -9.51 0.26 19.96
N ILE A 34 -9.06 1.03 18.97
CA ILE A 34 -7.82 1.81 19.05
C ILE A 34 -8.20 3.28 19.23
N ASP A 35 -7.84 3.85 20.38
CA ASP A 35 -8.07 5.27 20.62
C ASP A 35 -7.27 6.14 19.63
N LYS A 36 -7.77 7.36 19.37
CA LYS A 36 -7.16 8.27 18.39
C LYS A 36 -5.71 8.65 18.72
N ARG A 37 -5.32 8.71 20.01
CA ARG A 37 -3.95 9.06 20.41
C ARG A 37 -2.98 7.91 20.12
N ARG A 38 -3.40 6.67 20.37
CA ARG A 38 -2.63 5.46 19.99
C ARG A 38 -2.58 5.30 18.48
N LEU A 39 -3.70 5.47 17.78
CA LEU A 39 -3.77 5.32 16.32
C LEU A 39 -2.73 6.19 15.62
N LYS A 40 -2.56 7.45 16.04
CA LYS A 40 -1.54 8.39 15.52
C LYS A 40 -0.10 7.88 15.56
N LYS A 41 0.21 6.95 16.47
CA LYS A 41 1.55 6.41 16.69
C LYS A 41 1.79 5.10 15.93
N LEU A 42 0.76 4.51 15.33
CA LEU A 42 0.85 3.23 14.63
C LEU A 42 1.28 3.44 13.19
N SER A 43 2.22 2.63 12.74
CA SER A 43 2.69 2.58 11.37
C SER A 43 2.99 1.14 10.99
N VAL A 44 2.46 0.69 9.85
CA VAL A 44 2.67 -0.66 9.34
C VAL A 44 3.25 -0.59 7.94
N LYS A 45 4.22 -1.46 7.64
CA LYS A 45 4.82 -1.59 6.30
C LYS A 45 4.47 -2.93 5.69
N ILE A 46 3.89 -2.90 4.48
CA ILE A 46 3.44 -4.09 3.77
C ILE A 46 4.03 -4.06 2.36
N TYR A 47 4.81 -5.07 2.00
CA TYR A 47 5.33 -5.23 0.65
C TYR A 47 4.30 -5.87 -0.25
N VAL A 48 4.12 -5.28 -1.44
CA VAL A 48 3.19 -5.73 -2.46
C VAL A 48 3.85 -5.78 -3.83
N ARG A 49 3.28 -6.61 -4.71
CA ARG A 49 3.59 -6.62 -6.14
C ARG A 49 2.31 -6.39 -6.92
N LEU A 50 2.42 -5.71 -8.05
CA LEU A 50 1.29 -5.48 -8.93
C LEU A 50 1.32 -6.44 -10.12
N LYS A 51 0.14 -6.81 -10.62
CA LYS A 51 -0.07 -7.48 -11.91
C LYS A 51 -1.04 -6.64 -12.72
N SER A 52 -0.66 -6.34 -13.96
CA SER A 52 -1.53 -5.65 -14.91
C SER A 52 -2.74 -6.50 -15.25
N ILE A 53 -3.93 -5.91 -15.27
CA ILE A 53 -5.19 -6.56 -15.68
C ILE A 53 -5.79 -5.91 -16.94
N GLY A 54 -5.28 -4.73 -17.30
CA GLY A 54 -5.60 -4.07 -18.57
C GLY A 54 -4.49 -3.12 -18.95
N LYS A 55 -4.79 -2.21 -19.89
CA LYS A 55 -3.81 -1.22 -20.35
C LYS A 55 -3.35 -0.28 -19.23
N ASN A 56 -4.27 0.16 -18.36
CA ASN A 56 -4.03 1.24 -17.38
C ASN A 56 -4.37 0.88 -15.93
N VAL A 57 -4.60 -0.40 -15.64
CA VAL A 57 -5.01 -0.86 -14.31
C VAL A 57 -4.28 -2.12 -13.89
N ALA A 58 -4.07 -2.25 -12.58
CA ALA A 58 -3.44 -3.40 -11.96
C ALA A 58 -4.18 -3.83 -10.68
N GLN A 59 -3.86 -5.04 -10.23
CA GLN A 59 -4.20 -5.55 -8.91
C GLN A 59 -2.95 -6.02 -8.18
N ILE A 60 -3.06 -6.16 -6.86
CA ILE A 60 -2.02 -6.75 -6.04
C ILE A 60 -1.95 -8.25 -6.32
N LYS A 61 -0.76 -8.74 -6.67
CA LYS A 61 -0.46 -10.14 -6.96
C LYS A 61 0.18 -10.82 -5.76
N GLY A 62 -0.29 -12.02 -5.46
CA GLY A 62 0.28 -12.90 -4.44
C GLY A 62 -0.09 -12.50 -3.03
N LYS A 63 0.53 -13.16 -2.04
CA LYS A 63 0.28 -12.90 -0.63
C LYS A 63 0.87 -11.56 -0.20
N LEU A 64 0.10 -10.78 0.55
CA LEU A 64 0.56 -9.57 1.22
C LEU A 64 1.65 -9.94 2.22
N ARG A 65 2.82 -9.29 2.15
CA ARG A 65 3.94 -9.57 3.04
C ARG A 65 4.10 -8.44 4.04
N LEU A 66 3.77 -8.69 5.30
CA LEU A 66 4.04 -7.76 6.38
C LEU A 66 5.56 -7.64 6.57
N LYS A 67 6.10 -6.46 6.29
CA LYS A 67 7.53 -6.15 6.44
C LYS A 67 7.84 -5.60 7.83
N LYS A 68 6.94 -4.78 8.35
CA LYS A 68 7.03 -4.23 9.70
C LYS A 68 5.64 -4.13 10.30
N SER A 69 5.43 -4.81 11.43
CA SER A 69 4.24 -4.69 12.26
C SER A 69 4.17 -3.33 12.94
N SER A 70 2.96 -2.82 13.16
CA SER A 70 2.73 -1.63 14.01
C SER A 70 2.85 -1.91 15.51
N GLY A 71 2.96 -3.18 15.91
CA GLY A 71 2.85 -3.61 17.31
C GLY A 71 1.39 -3.74 17.79
N ASN A 72 0.41 -3.47 16.93
CA ASN A 72 -1.00 -3.68 17.23
C ASN A 72 -1.65 -4.59 16.16
N LYS A 73 -2.06 -5.79 16.56
CA LYS A 73 -2.64 -6.80 15.65
C LYS A 73 -3.88 -6.29 14.93
N PHE A 74 -4.78 -5.56 15.62
CA PHE A 74 -5.99 -5.05 15.00
C PHE A 74 -5.71 -4.03 13.90
N PHE A 75 -4.70 -3.17 14.10
CA PHE A 75 -4.25 -2.21 13.10
C PHE A 75 -3.62 -2.90 11.89
N ASP A 76 -2.74 -3.88 12.13
CA ASP A 76 -2.11 -4.66 11.07
C ASP A 76 -3.15 -5.43 10.24
N ASP A 77 -4.14 -6.06 10.89
CA ASP A 77 -5.23 -6.77 10.24
C ASP A 77 -6.15 -5.84 9.44
N ALA A 78 -6.39 -4.62 9.93
CA ALA A 78 -7.15 -3.61 9.20
C ALA A 78 -6.39 -3.14 7.95
N ALA A 79 -5.08 -2.95 8.05
CA ALA A 79 -4.21 -2.59 6.94
C ALA A 79 -4.15 -3.69 5.88
N LEU A 80 -4.02 -4.95 6.30
CA LEU A 80 -4.07 -6.10 5.41
C LEU A 80 -5.43 -6.21 4.70
N ARG A 81 -6.55 -5.99 5.41
CA ARG A 81 -7.89 -5.95 4.81
C ARG A 81 -8.05 -4.84 3.78
N ALA A 82 -7.54 -3.64 4.06
CA ALA A 82 -7.59 -2.52 3.12
C ALA A 82 -6.84 -2.84 1.81
N LEU A 83 -5.67 -3.48 1.90
CA LEU A 83 -4.92 -3.94 0.72
C LEU A 83 -5.57 -5.14 0.03
N LYS A 84 -6.21 -6.05 0.79
CA LYS A 84 -6.93 -7.20 0.24
C LYS A 84 -8.03 -6.79 -0.74
N ALA A 85 -8.66 -5.63 -0.56
CA ALA A 85 -9.64 -5.10 -1.50
C ALA A 85 -9.09 -4.94 -2.94
N PHE A 86 -7.78 -4.79 -3.11
CA PHE A 86 -7.10 -4.60 -4.40
C PHE A 86 -6.43 -5.86 -4.94
N THR A 87 -6.65 -7.03 -4.32
CA THR A 87 -6.26 -8.33 -4.87
C THR A 87 -7.37 -8.86 -5.80
N PRO A 88 -7.14 -9.95 -6.56
CA PRO A 88 -8.20 -10.59 -7.33
C PRO A 88 -9.44 -10.93 -6.50
N GLU A 89 -9.27 -11.35 -5.24
CA GLU A 89 -10.38 -11.65 -4.33
C GLU A 89 -11.22 -10.40 -3.98
N GLY A 90 -10.59 -9.24 -3.87
CA GLY A 90 -11.27 -7.99 -3.52
C GLY A 90 -11.86 -7.22 -4.71
N GLY A 91 -11.45 -7.57 -5.94
CA GLY A 91 -12.01 -7.03 -7.18
C GLY A 91 -11.69 -5.56 -7.51
N SER A 92 -11.22 -4.75 -6.55
CA SER A 92 -10.87 -3.36 -6.80
C SER A 92 -9.59 -3.26 -7.63
N LYS A 93 -9.46 -2.18 -8.39
CA LYS A 93 -8.34 -1.95 -9.31
C LYS A 93 -7.54 -0.74 -8.86
N LEU A 94 -6.23 -0.80 -9.05
CA LEU A 94 -5.31 0.31 -8.86
C LEU A 94 -4.97 0.90 -10.23
N PRO A 95 -4.90 2.24 -10.37
CA PRO A 95 -4.40 2.85 -11.59
C PRO A 95 -2.94 2.47 -11.80
N LEU A 96 -2.49 2.37 -13.05
CA LEU A 96 -1.07 2.30 -13.40
C LEU A 96 -0.57 3.68 -13.86
N PRO A 97 0.76 3.95 -13.78
CA PRO A 97 1.34 5.15 -14.36
C PRO A 97 1.05 5.25 -15.87
N LYS A 98 0.88 6.48 -16.37
CA LYS A 98 0.69 6.75 -17.81
C LYS A 98 1.96 6.42 -18.61
N SER A 99 3.13 6.76 -18.08
CA SER A 99 4.44 6.48 -18.67
C SER A 99 4.71 4.98 -18.74
N THR A 100 5.10 4.48 -19.91
CA THR A 100 5.47 3.07 -20.13
C THR A 100 6.68 2.66 -19.30
N LYS A 101 7.67 3.56 -19.12
CA LYS A 101 8.86 3.33 -18.30
C LYS A 101 8.47 3.09 -16.84
N ASP A 102 7.64 3.97 -16.28
CA ASP A 102 7.22 3.88 -14.87
C ASP A 102 6.31 2.69 -14.64
N LYS A 103 5.40 2.41 -15.59
CA LYS A 103 4.55 1.23 -15.58
C LYS A 103 5.37 -0.06 -15.49
N ARG A 104 6.43 -0.19 -16.30
CA ARG A 104 7.34 -1.34 -16.23
C ARG A 104 8.07 -1.40 -14.88
N ALA A 105 8.53 -0.27 -14.37
CA ALA A 105 9.25 -0.20 -13.11
C ALA A 105 8.39 -0.66 -11.91
N VAL A 106 7.16 -0.16 -11.80
CA VAL A 106 6.24 -0.51 -10.70
C VAL A 106 5.75 -1.96 -10.77
N LEU A 107 5.55 -2.50 -11.98
CA LEU A 107 5.15 -3.90 -12.19
C LEU A 107 6.31 -4.87 -11.91
N LYS A 108 7.56 -4.49 -12.18
CA LYS A 108 8.73 -5.38 -12.02
C LYS A 108 9.22 -5.48 -10.57
N LYS A 109 9.38 -4.34 -9.88
CA LYS A 109 10.07 -4.31 -8.57
C LYS A 109 9.14 -4.58 -7.38
N GLY A 110 7.83 -4.32 -7.52
CA GLY A 110 6.95 -4.19 -6.36
C GLY A 110 7.37 -3.01 -5.48
N PHE A 111 6.64 -2.75 -4.41
CA PHE A 111 6.91 -1.62 -3.52
C PHE A 111 6.31 -1.84 -2.14
N GLU A 112 6.68 -0.98 -1.20
CA GLU A 112 6.18 -0.99 0.16
C GLU A 112 5.05 0.02 0.30
N PHE A 113 3.89 -0.45 0.77
CA PHE A 113 2.86 0.42 1.32
C PHE A 113 3.18 0.70 2.77
N ILE A 114 3.15 1.98 3.12
CA ILE A 114 3.26 2.46 4.49
C ILE A 114 1.89 3.04 4.84
N LEU A 115 1.25 2.48 5.86
CA LEU A 115 -0.01 2.98 6.39
C LEU A 115 0.26 3.51 7.79
N ASN A 116 0.19 4.85 7.94
CA ASN A 116 0.34 5.52 9.23
C ASN A 116 -1.03 5.89 9.75
N GLY A 117 -1.34 5.55 10.99
CA GLY A 117 -2.63 5.92 11.59
C GLY A 117 -2.81 7.43 11.74
N LYS A 118 -1.73 8.22 11.71
CA LYS A 118 -1.79 9.70 11.65
C LYS A 118 -2.47 10.22 10.38
N ASP A 119 -2.27 9.54 9.26
CA ASP A 119 -2.72 9.99 7.93
C ASP A 119 -4.10 9.44 7.56
N MET A 120 -4.73 8.69 8.46
CA MET A 120 -5.97 7.91 8.24
C MET A 120 -7.14 8.38 9.12
N MET A 121 -7.01 9.56 9.75
CA MET A 121 -8.08 10.27 10.44
C MET A 121 -8.64 11.36 9.54
#